data_AF-A0A2S7I7E5-F1
#
_entry.id   AF-A0A2S7I7E5-F1
#
_cell.length_a   1.000
_cell.length_b   1.000
_cell.length_c   1.000
_cell.angle_alpha   90.00
_cell.angle_beta   90.00
_cell.angle_gamma   90.00
#
_symmetry.space_group_name_H-M   'P 1'
#
loop_
_entity.id
_entity.type
_entity.pdbx_description
1 polymer ?
#
loop_
_entity_poly.entity_id
_entity_poly.type
_entity_poly.pdbx_seq_one_letter_code
_entity_poly.pdbx_strand_id
1 'polypeptide(L)'
;MLESGLRANKSALERHHLFPKAWLMRNGVTEQRDYNQIANFALVEWSDNIAISDKEPKVYLPIYEQRFSEEELRKMRFWHALPENWQEMKYKDFLLERRRLIAEVVKSAYQKL
;
A
#
# COMPACT_ATOMS: atom_id res chain seq x y z
N MET A 1 -39.85 13.28 -3.97
CA MET A 1 -38.99 12.65 -5.00
C MET A 1 -37.76 12.14 -4.27
N LEU A 2 -37.68 10.85 -3.98
CA LEU A 2 -36.50 10.24 -3.34
C LEU A 2 -35.51 9.93 -4.46
N GLU A 3 -34.46 10.73 -4.60
CA GLU A 3 -33.32 10.37 -5.44
C GLU A 3 -32.63 9.15 -4.82
N SER A 4 -32.86 8.00 -5.44
CA SER A 4 -32.13 6.77 -5.20
C SER A 4 -30.74 6.90 -5.84
N GLY A 5 -29.86 7.62 -5.17
CA GLY A 5 -28.44 7.63 -5.50
C GLY A 5 -27.87 6.24 -5.30
N LEU A 6 -27.46 5.59 -6.39
CA LEU A 6 -26.71 4.34 -6.44
C LEU A 6 -25.54 4.38 -5.45
N ARG A 7 -25.76 3.92 -4.22
CA ARG A 7 -24.67 3.56 -3.32
C ARG A 7 -24.10 2.27 -3.86
N ALA A 8 -23.08 2.38 -4.71
CA ALA A 8 -22.24 1.23 -5.03
C ALA A 8 -21.87 0.55 -3.71
N ASN A 9 -22.19 -0.74 -3.57
CA ASN A 9 -21.78 -1.54 -2.43
C ASN A 9 -20.24 -1.54 -2.39
N LYS A 10 -19.66 -0.61 -1.63
CA LYS A 10 -18.21 -0.55 -1.45
C LYS A 10 -17.80 -1.76 -0.65
N SER A 11 -16.88 -2.56 -1.17
CA SER A 11 -16.31 -3.68 -0.42
C SER A 11 -15.62 -3.15 0.82
N ALA A 12 -15.67 -3.90 1.94
CA ALA A 12 -15.00 -3.51 3.18
C ALA A 12 -13.48 -3.30 2.97
N LEU A 13 -12.91 -4.00 1.99
CA LEU A 13 -11.51 -3.90 1.56
C LEU A 13 -11.40 -3.25 0.17
N GLU A 14 -10.47 -2.32 0.02
CA GLU A 14 -10.11 -1.69 -1.25
C GLU A 14 -8.61 -1.76 -1.49
N ARG A 15 -8.20 -1.74 -2.77
CA ARG A 15 -6.79 -1.56 -3.13
C ARG A 15 -6.41 -0.10 -2.98
N HIS A 16 -5.33 0.16 -2.26
CA HIS A 16 -4.73 1.47 -2.14
C HIS A 16 -3.28 1.44 -2.62
N HIS A 17 -2.83 2.53 -3.24
CA HIS A 17 -1.42 2.70 -3.59
C HIS A 17 -0.64 3.07 -2.34
N LEU A 18 0.38 2.29 -1.97
CA LEU A 18 1.28 2.62 -0.87
C LEU A 18 1.97 3.97 -1.10
N PHE A 19 2.38 4.27 -2.32
CA PHE A 19 2.70 5.64 -2.72
C PHE A 19 1.50 6.20 -3.47
N PRO A 20 0.69 7.10 -2.87
CA PRO A 20 -0.56 7.52 -3.48
C PRO A 20 -0.37 8.17 -4.85
N LYS A 21 -1.28 7.84 -5.78
CA LYS A 21 -1.23 8.33 -7.17
C LYS A 21 -1.05 9.85 -7.27
N ALA A 22 -1.84 10.62 -6.53
CA ALA A 22 -1.79 12.08 -6.59
C ALA A 22 -0.46 12.63 -6.06
N TRP A 23 0.12 12.02 -5.02
CA TRP A 23 1.46 12.36 -4.57
C TRP A 23 2.51 12.00 -5.63
N LEU A 24 2.44 10.81 -6.23
CA LEU A 24 3.36 10.39 -7.30
C LEU A 24 3.34 11.32 -8.51
N MET A 25 2.15 11.75 -8.96
CA MET A 25 2.02 12.69 -10.06
C MET A 25 2.67 14.04 -9.76
N ARG A 26 2.50 14.58 -8.54
CA ARG A 26 3.18 15.82 -8.10
C ARG A 26 4.70 15.65 -8.01
N ASN A 27 5.19 14.43 -7.82
CA ASN A 27 6.60 14.08 -7.72
C ASN A 27 7.19 13.53 -9.03
N GLY A 28 6.56 13.81 -10.18
CA GLY A 28 7.12 13.54 -11.50
C GLY A 28 6.90 12.12 -12.04
N VAL A 29 6.08 11.30 -11.39
CA VAL A 29 5.64 9.99 -11.89
C VAL A 29 4.24 10.14 -12.49
N THR A 30 4.19 10.56 -13.76
CA THR A 30 2.94 10.96 -14.44
C THR A 30 2.31 9.85 -15.26
N GLU A 31 3.09 8.86 -15.67
CA GLU A 31 2.62 7.78 -16.55
C GLU A 31 1.79 6.75 -15.79
N GLN A 32 0.63 6.39 -16.35
CA GLN A 32 -0.29 5.44 -15.71
C GLN A 32 0.35 4.08 -15.42
N ARG A 33 1.16 3.58 -16.35
CA ARG A 33 1.90 2.33 -16.18
C ARG A 33 2.91 2.38 -15.04
N ASP A 34 3.42 3.56 -14.69
CA ASP A 34 4.48 3.71 -13.69
C ASP A 34 3.89 3.77 -12.28
N TYR A 35 2.74 4.44 -12.07
CA TYR A 35 2.11 4.48 -10.75
C TYR A 35 1.18 3.28 -10.47
N ASN A 36 0.60 2.63 -11.49
CA ASN A 36 -0.23 1.42 -11.35
C ASN A 36 0.58 0.12 -11.38
N GLN A 37 1.65 0.06 -10.58
CA GLN A 37 2.45 -1.15 -10.41
C GLN A 37 1.82 -2.05 -9.35
N ILE A 38 1.79 -3.37 -9.57
CA ILE A 38 1.30 -4.35 -8.58
C ILE A 38 2.02 -4.18 -7.24
N ALA A 39 3.34 -3.98 -7.30
CA ALA A 39 4.19 -3.71 -6.14
C ALA A 39 3.92 -2.36 -5.47
N ASN A 40 3.06 -1.49 -6.01
CA ASN A 40 2.61 -0.28 -5.34
C ASN A 40 1.28 -0.46 -4.61
N PHE A 41 0.61 -1.62 -4.68
CA PHE A 41 -0.69 -1.79 -4.02
C PHE A 41 -0.58 -2.47 -2.65
N ALA A 42 -1.55 -2.17 -1.79
CA ALA A 42 -1.91 -2.90 -0.58
C ALA A 42 -3.44 -2.99 -0.47
N LEU A 43 -3.95 -3.97 0.26
CA LEU A 43 -5.36 -4.02 0.65
C LEU A 43 -5.52 -3.23 1.95
N VAL A 44 -6.46 -2.30 1.96
CA VAL A 44 -6.78 -1.47 3.13
C VAL A 44 -8.29 -1.40 3.30
N GLU A 45 -8.74 -1.06 4.51
CA GLU A 45 -10.16 -0.79 4.73
C GLU A 45 -10.60 0.49 4.01
N TRP A 46 -11.87 0.56 3.61
CA TRP A 46 -12.42 1.73 2.91
C TRP A 46 -12.24 3.04 3.69
N SER A 47 -12.43 3.00 5.02
CA SER A 47 -12.23 4.14 5.94
C SER A 47 -10.78 4.64 5.91
N ASP A 48 -9.84 3.70 5.94
CA ASP A 48 -8.41 4.00 5.91
C ASP A 48 -7.99 4.55 4.53
N ASN A 49 -8.53 4.01 3.44
CA ASN A 49 -8.30 4.52 2.09
C ASN A 49 -8.64 6.02 1.98
N ILE A 50 -9.78 6.44 2.53
CA ILE A 50 -10.20 7.84 2.54
C ILE A 50 -9.28 8.71 3.40
N ALA A 51 -8.89 8.22 4.58
CA ALA A 51 -8.07 8.99 5.51
C ALA A 51 -6.63 9.20 5.01
N ILE A 52 -6.08 8.24 4.26
CA ILE A 52 -4.75 8.35 3.62
C ILE A 52 -4.80 9.37 2.47
N SER A 53 -5.82 9.28 1.59
CA SER A 53 -6.00 10.19 0.45
C SER A 53 -4.75 10.28 -0.44
N ASP A 54 -4.06 11.43 -0.44
CA ASP A 54 -2.90 11.76 -1.26
C ASP A 54 -1.67 12.11 -0.41
N LYS A 55 -1.68 11.74 0.87
CA LYS A 55 -0.56 11.92 1.79
C LYS A 55 0.57 11.00 1.42
N GLU A 56 1.79 11.47 1.61
CA GLU A 56 2.96 10.64 1.38
C GLU A 56 3.15 9.57 2.46
N PRO A 57 3.82 8.44 2.14
CA PRO A 57 4.05 7.32 3.07
C PRO A 57 4.50 7.74 4.46
N LYS A 58 5.54 8.59 4.55
CA LYS A 58 6.12 9.01 5.83
C LYS A 58 5.16 9.82 6.71
N VAL A 59 4.12 10.40 6.13
CA VAL A 59 3.11 11.17 6.87
C VAL A 59 2.02 10.25 7.38
N TYR A 60 1.49 9.35 6.54
CA TYR A 60 0.36 8.55 6.94
C TYR A 60 0.78 7.30 7.73
N LEU A 61 1.88 6.64 7.36
CA LEU A 61 2.25 5.33 7.91
C LEU A 61 2.40 5.33 9.44
N PRO A 62 3.07 6.31 10.09
CA PRO A 62 3.23 6.31 11.56
C PRO A 62 1.89 6.37 12.32
N ILE A 63 0.84 6.92 11.71
CA ILE A 63 -0.51 6.98 12.32
C ILE A 63 -1.13 5.58 12.40
N TYR A 64 -0.90 4.76 11.38
CA TYR A 64 -1.45 3.40 11.30
C TYR A 64 -0.60 2.40 12.09
N GLU A 65 0.72 2.59 12.13
CA GLU A 65 1.60 1.72 12.90
C GLU A 65 1.28 1.73 14.40
N GLN A 66 0.72 2.83 14.92
CA GLN A 66 0.25 2.93 16.32
C GLN A 66 -0.86 1.93 16.68
N ARG A 67 -1.53 1.31 15.70
CA ARG A 67 -2.60 0.33 15.93
C ARG A 67 -2.08 -1.07 16.28
N PHE A 68 -0.78 -1.31 16.14
CA PHE A 68 -0.17 -2.63 16.22
C PHE A 68 1.05 -2.62 17.14
N SER A 69 1.33 -3.77 17.77
CA SER A 69 2.59 -3.99 18.46
C SER A 69 3.77 -4.13 17.50
N GLU A 70 4.99 -3.95 17.99
CA GLU A 70 6.21 -4.12 17.17
C GLU A 70 6.31 -5.51 16.52
N GLU A 71 5.91 -6.57 17.25
CA GLU A 71 5.94 -7.93 16.73
C GLU A 71 4.88 -8.18 15.65
N GLU A 72 3.70 -7.57 15.78
CA GLU A 72 2.67 -7.60 14.72
C GLU A 72 3.15 -6.86 13.48
N LEU A 73 3.72 -5.65 13.65
CA LEU A 73 4.28 -4.87 12.55
C LEU A 73 5.41 -5.63 11.84
N ARG A 74 6.30 -6.29 12.59
CA ARG A 74 7.39 -7.10 12.03
C ARG A 74 6.82 -8.23 11.15
N LYS A 75 5.81 -8.95 11.64
CA LYS A 75 5.14 -10.02 10.87
C LYS A 75 4.43 -9.46 9.65
N MET A 76 3.67 -8.37 9.80
CA MET A 76 2.94 -7.73 8.71
C MET A 76 3.90 -7.28 7.60
N ARG A 77 4.98 -6.59 7.95
CA ARG A 77 5.99 -6.14 6.96
C ARG A 77 6.57 -7.31 6.18
N PHE A 78 6.91 -8.41 6.85
CA PHE A 78 7.38 -9.62 6.18
C PHE A 78 6.33 -10.18 5.20
N TRP A 79 5.11 -10.48 5.68
CA TRP A 79 4.07 -11.11 4.85
C TRP A 79 3.57 -10.23 3.71
N HIS A 80 3.63 -8.90 3.87
CA HIS A 80 3.29 -7.93 2.82
C HIS A 80 4.47 -7.51 1.95
N ALA A 81 5.64 -8.16 2.12
CA ALA A 81 6.87 -7.90 1.40
C ALA A 81 7.26 -6.41 1.41
N LEU A 82 7.09 -5.75 2.55
CA LEU A 82 7.43 -4.34 2.72
C LEU A 82 8.91 -4.22 3.12
N PRO A 83 9.74 -3.50 2.34
CA PRO A 83 11.10 -3.18 2.75
C PRO A 83 11.11 -2.41 4.07
N GLU A 84 12.18 -2.53 4.83
CA GLU A 84 12.39 -1.70 6.00
C GLU A 84 12.55 -0.23 5.59
N ASN A 85 11.95 0.70 6.34
CA ASN A 85 11.96 2.14 6.06
C ASN A 85 11.48 2.51 4.64
N TRP A 86 10.61 1.69 4.03
CA TRP A 86 10.12 1.90 2.67
C TRP A 86 9.45 3.26 2.46
N GLN A 87 8.88 3.85 3.51
CA GLN A 87 8.24 5.16 3.48
C GLN A 87 9.20 6.32 3.17
N GLU A 88 10.51 6.12 3.38
CA GLU A 88 11.57 7.08 3.07
C GLU A 88 12.26 6.78 1.72
N MET A 89 11.93 5.65 1.08
CA MET A 89 12.57 5.25 -0.17
C MET A 89 12.10 6.10 -1.35
N LYS A 90 13.00 6.29 -2.33
CA LYS A 90 12.58 6.72 -3.66
C LYS A 90 11.67 5.66 -4.26
N TYR A 91 10.60 6.10 -4.92
CA TYR A 91 9.57 5.19 -5.46
C TYR A 91 10.12 4.08 -6.35
N LYS A 92 11.12 4.38 -7.21
CA LYS A 92 11.73 3.39 -8.10
C LYS A 92 12.50 2.31 -7.33
N ASP A 93 13.25 2.72 -6.31
CA ASP A 93 14.05 1.81 -5.48
C ASP A 93 13.12 0.92 -4.65
N PHE A 94 12.03 1.51 -4.12
CA PHE A 94 10.97 0.77 -3.44
C PHE A 94 10.37 -0.33 -4.33
N LEU A 95 10.00 0.00 -5.58
CA LEU A 95 9.41 -0.99 -6.50
C LEU A 95 10.38 -2.14 -6.82
N LEU A 96 11.67 -1.85 -6.96
CA LEU A 96 12.69 -2.87 -7.20
C LEU A 96 12.78 -3.82 -6.00
N GLU A 97 12.96 -3.27 -4.81
CA GLU A 97 13.16 -4.07 -3.60
C GLU A 97 11.90 -4.84 -3.20
N ARG A 98 10.72 -4.20 -3.27
CA ARG A 98 9.45 -4.88 -2.96
C ARG A 98 9.18 -6.06 -3.88
N ARG A 99 9.51 -5.97 -5.18
CA ARG A 99 9.37 -7.12 -6.11
C ARG A 99 10.27 -8.29 -5.72
N ARG A 100 11.50 -8.01 -5.30
CA ARG A 100 12.43 -9.02 -4.78
C ARG A 100 11.86 -9.69 -3.52
N LEU A 101 11.36 -8.89 -2.57
CA LEU A 101 10.75 -9.41 -1.34
C LEU A 101 9.48 -10.21 -1.59
N ILE A 102 8.64 -9.82 -2.56
CA ILE A 102 7.46 -10.61 -2.95
C ILE A 102 7.89 -12.01 -3.39
N ALA A 103 8.95 -12.14 -4.18
CA ALA A 103 9.47 -13.44 -4.60
C ALA A 103 9.94 -14.27 -3.39
N GLU A 104 10.62 -13.67 -2.41
CA GLU A 104 11.03 -14.35 -1.18
C GLU A 104 9.85 -14.80 -0.31
N VAL A 105 8.79 -13.99 -0.22
CA VAL A 105 7.56 -14.37 0.51
C VAL A 105 6.88 -15.55 -0.19
N VAL A 106 6.74 -15.51 -1.53
CA VAL A 106 6.16 -16.61 -2.31
C VAL A 106 6.96 -17.90 -2.13
N LYS A 107 8.30 -17.82 -2.19
CA LYS A 107 9.20 -18.96 -1.94
C LYS A 107 9.02 -19.51 -0.53
N SER A 108 8.99 -18.63 0.48
CA SER A 108 8.79 -19.03 1.88
C SER A 108 7.44 -19.69 2.13
N ALA A 109 6.39 -19.23 1.44
CA ALA A 109 5.07 -19.85 1.50
C ALA A 109 5.07 -21.23 0.82
N TYR A 110 5.72 -21.35 -0.35
CA TYR A 110 5.84 -22.62 -1.08
C TYR A 110 6.60 -23.69 -0.28
N GLN A 111 7.67 -23.32 0.43
CA GLN A 111 8.46 -24.25 1.26
C GLN A 111 7.72 -24.78 2.50
N LYS A 112 6.56 -24.21 2.84
CA LYS A 112 5.70 -24.66 3.96
C LYS A 112 4.59 -25.61 3.53
N LEU A 113 4.42 -25.81 2.22
CA LEU A 113 3.51 -26.79 1.62
C LEU A 113 4.23 -28.12 1.41
#